data_AF-A0A0G2AVV6-F1
#
_entry.id   AF-A0A0G2AVV6-F1
#
_cell.length_a   1.000
_cell.length_b   1.000
_cell.length_c   1.000
_cell.angle_alpha   90.00
_cell.angle_beta   90.00
_cell.angle_gamma   90.00
#
_symmetry.space_group_name_H-M   'P 1'
#
loop_
_entity.id
_entity.type
_entity.pdbx_description
1 polymer ?
#
loop_
_entity_poly.entity_id
_entity_poly.type
_entity_poly.pdbx_seq_one_letter_code
_entity_poly.pdbx_strand_id
1 'polypeptide(L)'
;MKNKANEANIVIGILQRGWVVVGYCTEQSDCVVFDSASVIRVWGTSHGLGEIALKGPTPNTILDPCGRVKVYRETTVALIDTKTSIWKSHLK
;
A
#
# COMPACT_ATOMS: atom_id res chain seq x y z
N MET A 1 -28.49 -1.92 -4.25
CA MET A 1 -27.13 -1.72 -4.79
C MET A 1 -26.30 -2.91 -4.35
N LYS A 2 -25.78 -3.72 -5.28
CA LYS A 2 -25.06 -4.96 -4.93
C LYS A 2 -23.73 -4.56 -4.27
N ASN A 3 -23.57 -4.88 -2.98
CA ASN A 3 -22.27 -4.87 -2.31
C ASN A 3 -21.38 -5.87 -3.06
N LYS A 4 -20.47 -5.35 -3.89
CA LYS A 4 -19.40 -6.15 -4.47
C LYS A 4 -18.59 -6.64 -3.28
N ALA A 5 -18.51 -7.96 -3.10
CA ALA A 5 -17.62 -8.55 -2.09
C ALA A 5 -16.25 -7.89 -2.24
N ASN A 6 -15.75 -7.36 -1.12
CA ASN A 6 -14.55 -6.54 -1.03
C ASN A 6 -13.35 -7.39 -1.49
N GLU A 7 -12.97 -7.30 -2.77
CA GLU A 7 -11.64 -7.77 -3.18
C GLU A 7 -10.64 -6.98 -2.34
N ALA A 8 -9.76 -7.69 -1.64
CA ALA A 8 -8.72 -7.04 -0.85
C ALA A 8 -7.85 -6.20 -1.79
N ASN A 9 -8.04 -4.89 -1.77
CA ASN A 9 -7.30 -3.97 -2.62
C ASN A 9 -5.88 -3.85 -2.07
N ILE A 10 -4.88 -3.94 -2.95
CA ILE A 10 -3.50 -3.62 -2.58
C ILE A 10 -3.33 -2.12 -2.74
N VAL A 11 -2.88 -1.45 -1.68
CA VAL A 11 -2.87 0.02 -1.62
C VAL A 11 -1.53 0.49 -1.07
N ILE A 12 -1.01 1.59 -1.61
CA ILE A 12 0.12 2.32 -1.02
C ILE A 12 -0.45 3.33 -0.03
N GLY A 13 -0.14 3.16 1.26
CA GLY A 13 -0.46 4.10 2.32
C GLY A 13 0.67 5.10 2.54
N ILE A 14 0.36 6.39 2.38
CA ILE A 14 1.22 7.50 2.79
C ILE A 14 0.75 7.92 4.18
N LEU A 15 1.62 7.75 5.16
CA LEU A 15 1.32 7.96 6.57
C LEU A 15 2.08 9.18 7.09
N GLN A 16 1.65 9.69 8.24
CA GLN A 16 2.37 10.76 8.91
C GLN A 16 3.85 10.39 9.19
N ARG A 17 4.70 11.42 9.27
CA ARG A 17 6.14 11.30 9.56
C ARG A 17 6.93 10.54 8.48
N GLY A 18 6.47 10.58 7.23
CA GLY A 18 7.20 10.08 6.06
C GLY A 18 7.18 8.57 5.89
N TRP A 19 6.31 7.86 6.62
CA TRP A 19 6.12 6.42 6.42
C TRP A 19 5.33 6.15 5.15
N VAL A 20 5.81 5.20 4.34
CA VAL A 20 5.11 4.71 3.15
C VAL A 20 5.05 3.19 3.23
N VAL A 21 3.84 2.66 3.20
CA VAL A 21 3.59 1.21 3.28
C VAL A 21 2.80 0.74 2.08
N VAL A 22 2.94 -0.53 1.71
CA VAL A 22 2.08 -1.18 0.71
C VAL A 22 1.63 -2.52 1.25
N GLY A 23 0.36 -2.85 1.06
CA GLY A 23 -0.22 -4.11 1.55
C GLY A 23 -1.67 -4.26 1.14
N TYR A 24 -2.26 -5.40 1.49
CA TYR A 24 -3.70 -5.61 1.36
C TYR A 24 -4.42 -4.75 2.39
N CYS A 25 -5.19 -3.77 1.91
CA CYS A 25 -5.82 -2.77 2.75
C CYS A 25 -7.22 -3.21 3.17
N THR A 26 -7.51 -3.09 4.46
CA THR A 26 -8.84 -3.15 5.03
C THR A 26 -9.09 -1.89 5.85
N GLU A 27 -10.07 -1.10 5.44
CA GLU A 27 -10.52 0.05 6.22
C GLU A 27 -11.53 -0.37 7.28
N GLN A 28 -11.30 0.05 8.52
CA GLN A 28 -12.19 -0.12 9.67
C GLN A 28 -12.53 1.26 10.25
N SER A 29 -13.48 1.35 11.18
CA SER A 29 -13.99 2.64 11.72
C SER A 29 -12.87 3.63 12.10
N ASP A 30 -11.90 3.18 12.89
CA ASP A 30 -10.91 4.05 13.52
C ASP A 30 -9.49 3.79 13.01
N CYS A 31 -9.33 2.82 12.10
CA CYS A 31 -8.03 2.40 11.64
C CYS A 31 -8.04 1.89 10.21
N VAL A 32 -6.85 1.90 9.61
CA VAL A 32 -6.55 1.25 8.34
C VAL A 32 -5.57 0.12 8.64
N VAL A 33 -5.87 -1.07 8.13
CA VAL A 33 -5.05 -2.27 8.33
C VAL A 33 -4.45 -2.68 7.00
N PHE A 34 -3.14 -2.90 6.97
CA PHE A 34 -2.40 -3.44 5.85
C PHE A 34 -1.88 -4.83 6.23
N ASP A 35 -2.39 -5.87 5.58
CA ASP A 35 -1.91 -7.25 5.69
C ASP A 35 -0.87 -7.55 4.59
N SER A 36 0.05 -8.49 4.86
CA SER A 36 1.24 -8.76 4.01
C SER A 36 1.97 -7.47 3.60
N ALA A 37 2.09 -6.56 4.56
CA ALA A 37 2.61 -5.23 4.33
C ALA A 37 4.13 -5.22 4.19
N SER A 38 4.62 -4.26 3.40
CA SER A 38 6.02 -3.87 3.33
C SER A 38 6.15 -2.36 3.46
N VAL A 39 7.19 -1.90 4.13
CA VAL A 39 7.61 -0.49 4.08
C VAL A 39 8.33 -0.26 2.76
N ILE A 40 7.93 0.79 2.02
CA ILE A 40 8.64 1.23 0.81
C ILE A 40 9.75 2.19 1.22
N ARG A 41 10.93 1.66 1.55
CA ARG A 41 12.05 2.47 2.05
C ARG A 41 12.69 3.33 0.95
N VAL A 42 12.79 2.79 -0.26
CA VAL A 42 13.26 3.55 -1.43
C VAL A 42 12.23 3.35 -2.54
N TRP A 43 11.68 4.44 -3.07
CA TRP A 43 10.67 4.34 -4.12
C TRP A 43 11.29 3.91 -5.45
N GLY A 44 12.48 4.40 -5.79
CA GLY A 44 13.17 4.08 -7.05
C GLY A 44 12.53 4.70 -8.30
N THR A 45 11.67 5.71 -8.14
CA THR A 45 10.82 6.29 -9.19
C THR A 45 11.40 7.55 -9.82
N SER A 46 10.99 7.83 -11.06
CA SER A 46 11.20 9.11 -11.74
C SER A 46 9.92 9.96 -11.82
N HIS A 47 8.75 9.34 -11.67
CA HIS A 47 7.42 9.97 -11.74
C HIS A 47 6.63 9.83 -10.43
N GLY A 48 7.34 9.80 -9.29
CA GLY A 48 6.75 9.68 -7.95
C GLY A 48 6.03 8.36 -7.67
N LEU A 49 5.30 8.29 -6.56
CA LEU A 49 4.64 7.05 -6.09
C LEU A 49 3.61 6.47 -7.07
N GLY A 50 2.95 7.32 -7.87
CA GLY A 50 1.99 6.86 -8.89
C GLY A 50 2.61 5.91 -9.90
N GLU A 51 3.92 6.07 -10.19
CA GLU A 51 4.66 5.17 -11.07
C GLU A 51 4.60 3.72 -10.57
N ILE A 52 4.99 3.49 -9.31
CA ILE A 52 4.98 2.15 -8.73
C ILE A 52 3.57 1.66 -8.39
N ALA A 53 2.62 2.54 -8.07
CA ALA A 53 1.22 2.15 -7.89
C ALA A 53 0.64 1.51 -9.16
N LEU A 54 0.90 2.10 -10.32
CA LEU A 54 0.34 1.66 -11.60
C LEU A 54 1.15 0.54 -12.27
N LYS A 55 2.49 0.53 -12.10
CA LYS A 55 3.41 -0.35 -12.84
C LYS A 55 4.09 -1.41 -11.98
N GLY A 56 3.89 -1.40 -10.67
CA GLY A 56 4.65 -2.22 -9.73
C GLY A 56 6.00 -1.62 -9.35
N PRO A 57 6.74 -2.25 -8.41
CA PRO A 57 8.06 -1.79 -8.00
C PRO A 57 9.05 -1.75 -9.18
N THR A 58 9.93 -0.76 -9.16
CA THR A 58 11.07 -0.66 -10.09
C THR A 58 12.24 -1.54 -9.61
N PRO A 59 13.28 -1.76 -10.44
CA PRO A 59 14.50 -2.44 -9.99
C PRO A 59 15.21 -1.75 -8.82
N ASN A 60 14.99 -0.45 -8.62
CA ASN A 60 15.57 0.34 -7.54
C ASN A 60 14.62 0.50 -6.34
N THR A 61 13.39 -0.05 -6.42
CA THR A 61 12.44 0.00 -5.33
C THR A 61 12.87 -0.99 -4.26
N ILE A 62 12.99 -0.53 -3.02
CA ILE A 62 13.33 -1.39 -1.89
C ILE A 62 12.12 -1.52 -0.98
N LEU A 63 11.62 -2.76 -0.89
CA LEU A 63 10.53 -3.18 -0.03
C LEU A 63 11.11 -3.93 1.17
N ASP A 64 10.82 -3.46 2.37
CA ASP A 64 11.18 -4.14 3.61
C ASP A 64 9.89 -4.78 4.19
N PRO A 65 9.70 -6.11 4.09
CA PRO A 65 8.51 -6.78 4.63
C PRO A 65 8.35 -6.55 6.13
N CYS A 66 7.15 -6.18 6.56
CA CYS A 66 6.85 -5.85 7.96
C CYS A 66 5.61 -6.58 8.52
N GLY A 67 5.00 -7.47 7.74
CA GLY A 67 3.91 -8.33 8.22
C GLY A 67 2.57 -7.59 8.24
N ARG A 68 2.04 -7.28 9.42
CA ARG A 68 0.74 -6.61 9.58
C ARG A 68 0.95 -5.22 10.16
N VAL A 69 0.46 -4.18 9.47
CA VAL A 69 0.53 -2.79 9.91
C VAL A 69 -0.86 -2.27 10.19
N LYS A 70 -1.09 -1.75 11.41
CA LYS A 70 -2.34 -1.09 11.80
C LYS A 70 -2.03 0.37 12.11
N VAL A 71 -2.76 1.29 11.47
CA VAL A 71 -2.60 2.74 11.66
C VAL A 71 -3.92 3.39 12.01
N TYR A 72 -3.89 4.44 12.84
CA TYR A 72 -5.06 5.27 13.07
C TYR A 72 -5.45 5.99 11.78
N ARG A 73 -6.74 6.04 11.48
CA ARG A 73 -7.24 6.61 10.21
C ARG A 73 -6.79 8.06 10.02
N GLU A 74 -6.72 8.83 11.10
CA GLU A 74 -6.31 10.23 11.16
C GLU A 74 -4.81 10.45 10.87
N THR A 75 -4.01 9.37 10.91
CA THR A 75 -2.59 9.39 10.58
C THR A 75 -2.31 9.06 9.11
N THR A 76 -3.35 8.72 8.35
CA THR A 76 -3.26 8.46 6.91
C THR A 76 -3.33 9.78 6.15
N VAL A 77 -2.26 10.13 5.43
CA VAL A 77 -2.21 11.32 4.58
C VAL A 77 -2.90 11.04 3.25
N ALA A 78 -2.64 9.88 2.66
CA ALA A 78 -3.29 9.43 1.43
C ALA A 78 -3.20 7.90 1.27
N LEU A 79 -4.15 7.35 0.54
CA LEU A 79 -4.18 5.97 0.08
C LEU A 79 -4.17 6.01 -1.46
N ILE A 80 -3.24 5.30 -2.08
CA ILE A 80 -3.13 5.19 -3.55
C ILE A 80 -3.44 3.76 -3.95
N ASP A 81 -4.55 3.57 -4.67
CA ASP A 81 -4.89 2.28 -5.26
C ASP A 81 -3.79 1.81 -6.21
N THR A 82 -3.42 0.55 -6.07
CA THR A 82 -2.43 -0.06 -6.97
C THR A 82 -3.11 -0.91 -8.04
N LYS A 83 -2.38 -1.23 -9.10
CA LYS A 83 -2.79 -2.28 -10.02
C LYS A 83 -2.57 -3.65 -9.36
N THR A 84 -3.61 -4.16 -8.69
CA THR A 84 -3.58 -5.41 -7.90
C THR A 84 -2.99 -6.60 -8.67
N SER A 85 -3.29 -6.72 -9.97
CA SER A 85 -2.76 -7.82 -10.80
C SER A 85 -1.24 -7.81 -10.97
N ILE A 86 -0.60 -6.65 -10.81
CA ILE A 86 0.87 -6.53 -10.79
C ILE A 86 1.38 -6.74 -9.37
N TRP A 87 0.79 -6.07 -8.38
CA TRP A 87 1.34 -6.06 -7.03
C TRP A 87 1.21 -7.38 -6.27
N LYS A 88 0.25 -8.24 -6.63
CA LYS A 88 0.01 -9.52 -5.95
C LYS A 88 1.24 -10.42 -5.88
N SER A 89 2.13 -10.40 -6.89
CA SER A 89 3.36 -11.19 -6.90
C SER A 89 4.53 -10.57 -6.13
N HIS A 90 4.39 -9.33 -5.65
CA HIS A 90 5.44 -8.59 -4.95
C HIS A 90 5.24 -8.53 -3.43
N LEU A 91 4.07 -8.94 -2.94
CA LEU A 91 3.77 -9.08 -1.52
C LEU A 91 3.89 -10.55 -1.11
N LYS A 92 4.42 -10.80 0.08
CA LYS A 92 4.66 -12.15 0.64
C LYS A 92 3.59 -12.54 1.65
#